data_AF-A0A7V1Z6K4-F1
#
_entry.id   AF-A0A7V1Z6K4-F1
#
_cell.length_a   1.000
_cell.length_b   1.000
_cell.length_c   1.000
_cell.angle_alpha   90.00
_cell.angle_beta   90.00
_cell.angle_gamma   90.00
#
_symmetry.space_group_name_H-M   'P 1'
#
loop_
_entity.id
_entity.type
_entity.pdbx_description
1 polymer ?
#
loop_
_entity_poly.entity_id
_entity_poly.type
_entity_poly.pdbx_seq_one_letter_code
_entity_poly.pdbx_strand_id
1 'polypeptide(L)'
;MPIAAQCSQCGVRLRIADDKAGKMVRCPKCGQVFRVPAAEERYAGFEVVDEPPSVAPVEEKRSVPTAPQDSESSSSSASSARRTKKHRKRTGIQVNWTVVISVILAVFGASVGIYLLFVFLGLAGTASTAFAELADILENAASALENARHPQQRSEAAKQLDEQAGRLSRWVNTYRDKQEQQVVIEAAQRRYGERIQKAAQRSGVALQQLRQDQAAMKDPQLQAAVANWERALGNLGAAADPLAKFRNPRMR
;
A
#
# COMPACT_ATOMS: atom_id res chain seq x y z
N MET A 1 27.97 -5.73 -4.95
CA MET A 1 26.82 -6.11 -4.09
C MET A 1 25.72 -5.07 -4.28
N PRO A 2 24.52 -5.41 -4.79
CA PRO A 2 23.50 -4.41 -5.13
C PRO A 2 23.14 -3.47 -3.98
N ILE A 3 23.06 -2.17 -4.24
CA ILE A 3 22.64 -1.13 -3.30
C ILE A 3 21.12 -1.14 -3.18
N ALA A 4 20.61 -1.16 -1.95
CA ALA A 4 19.20 -0.93 -1.68
C ALA A 4 18.92 0.57 -1.59
N ALA A 5 18.08 1.10 -2.48
CA ALA A 5 17.64 2.50 -2.44
C ALA A 5 16.12 2.57 -2.36
N GLN A 6 15.57 3.60 -1.70
CA GLN A 6 14.14 3.82 -1.59
C GLN A 6 13.72 5.02 -2.43
N CYS A 7 12.67 4.88 -3.25
CA CYS A 7 12.16 5.98 -4.05
C CYS A 7 11.50 7.04 -3.16
N SER A 8 11.86 8.31 -3.33
CA SER A 8 11.34 9.43 -2.54
C SER A 8 9.86 9.75 -2.76
N GLN A 9 9.26 9.32 -3.88
CA GLN A 9 7.86 9.58 -4.20
C GLN A 9 6.93 8.45 -3.76
N CYS A 10 7.27 7.19 -4.09
CA CYS A 10 6.36 6.06 -3.83
C CYS A 10 6.84 5.11 -2.73
N GLY A 11 8.01 5.35 -2.12
CA GLY A 11 8.52 4.55 -1.00
C GLY A 11 8.97 3.13 -1.36
N VAL A 12 8.96 2.74 -2.64
CA VAL A 12 9.39 1.38 -3.04
C VAL A 12 10.91 1.22 -2.82
N ARG A 13 11.30 0.09 -2.22
CA ARG A 13 12.71 -0.33 -2.12
C ARG A 13 13.13 -1.01 -3.41
N LEU A 14 14.20 -0.53 -4.01
CA LEU A 14 14.78 -1.03 -5.26
C LEU A 14 16.18 -1.57 -5.00
N ARG A 15 16.49 -2.71 -5.60
CA ARG A 15 17.87 -3.24 -5.68
C ARG A 15 18.50 -2.69 -6.95
N ILE A 16 19.54 -1.88 -6.81
CA ILE A 16 20.20 -1.19 -7.90
C ILE A 16 21.64 -1.71 -8.00
N ALA A 17 22.15 -1.90 -9.22
CA ALA A 17 23.56 -2.25 -9.43
C ALA A 17 24.49 -1.15 -8.92
N ASP A 18 25.65 -1.53 -8.37
CA ASP A 18 26.64 -0.61 -7.79
C ASP A 18 27.11 0.46 -8.77
N ASP A 19 27.19 0.12 -10.06
CA ASP A 19 27.60 1.04 -11.14
C ASP A 19 26.68 2.25 -11.33
N LYS A 20 25.53 2.26 -10.64
CA LYS A 20 24.55 3.35 -10.63
C LYS A 20 24.60 4.17 -9.33
N ALA A 21 25.50 3.88 -8.40
CA ALA A 21 25.76 4.72 -7.22
C ALA A 21 26.04 6.17 -7.66
N GLY A 22 25.41 7.15 -7.00
CA GLY A 22 25.54 8.58 -7.33
C GLY A 22 24.82 9.04 -8.61
N LYS A 23 24.30 8.12 -9.45
CA LYS A 23 23.63 8.43 -10.73
C LYS A 23 22.12 8.63 -10.53
N MET A 24 21.50 9.28 -11.51
CA MET A 24 20.04 9.43 -11.58
C MET A 24 19.42 8.15 -12.17
N VAL A 25 18.42 7.60 -11.49
CA VAL A 25 17.68 6.41 -11.92
C VAL A 25 16.19 6.68 -11.95
N ARG A 26 15.46 6.02 -12.85
CA ARG A 26 14.01 6.12 -12.96
C ARG A 26 13.33 5.01 -12.16
N CYS A 27 12.38 5.36 -11.29
CA CYS A 27 11.60 4.38 -10.54
C CYS A 27 10.68 3.60 -11.49
N PRO A 28 10.70 2.25 -11.49
CA PRO A 28 9.82 1.45 -12.35
C PRO A 28 8.35 1.46 -11.90
N LYS A 29 8.06 1.87 -10.66
CA LYS A 29 6.68 1.93 -10.14
C LYS A 29 5.97 3.26 -10.43
N CYS A 30 6.63 4.40 -10.20
CA CYS A 30 6.01 5.73 -10.35
C CYS A 30 6.62 6.58 -11.46
N GLY A 31 7.71 6.14 -12.10
CA GLY A 31 8.37 6.89 -13.16
C GLY A 31 9.22 8.08 -12.70
N GLN A 32 9.25 8.39 -11.40
CA GLN A 32 10.07 9.48 -10.85
C GLN A 32 11.57 9.19 -11.03
N VAL A 33 12.31 10.19 -11.47
CA VAL A 33 13.78 10.15 -11.52
C VAL A 33 14.34 10.65 -10.18
N PHE A 34 15.22 9.87 -9.54
CA PHE A 34 15.86 10.22 -8.26
C PHE A 34 17.33 9.79 -8.25
N ARG A 35 18.14 10.41 -7.38
CA ARG A 35 19.58 10.14 -7.27
C ARG A 35 19.83 8.98 -6.31
N VAL A 36 20.62 8.00 -6.72
CA VAL A 36 21.06 6.90 -5.85
C VAL A 36 22.15 7.42 -4.91
N PRO A 37 22.05 7.20 -3.59
CA PRO A 37 23.13 7.58 -2.67
C PRO A 37 24.43 6.88 -3.08
N ALA A 38 25.52 7.65 -3.21
CA ALA A 38 26.85 7.07 -3.40
C ALA A 38 27.25 6.34 -2.11
N ALA A 39 27.91 5.20 -2.22
CA ALA A 39 28.35 4.42 -1.05
C ALA A 39 29.55 5.07 -0.31
N GLU A 40 30.04 6.21 -0.78
CA GLU A 40 31.13 6.95 -0.18
C GLU A 40 30.62 7.68 1.07
N GLU A 41 31.15 7.32 2.24
CA GLU A 41 31.21 8.05 3.53
C GLU A 41 30.72 7.30 4.78
N ARG A 42 30.20 6.07 4.69
CA ARG A 42 29.88 5.31 5.92
C ARG A 42 31.09 4.76 6.69
N TYR A 43 32.33 5.08 6.30
CA TYR A 43 33.56 4.57 6.94
C TYR A 43 34.50 5.66 7.48
N ALA A 44 34.09 6.92 7.58
CA ALA A 44 34.97 8.00 8.06
C ALA A 44 34.39 8.74 9.27
N GLY A 45 34.18 8.05 10.40
CA GLY A 45 33.94 8.75 11.68
C GLY A 45 33.08 8.07 12.73
N PHE A 46 33.22 6.76 12.95
CA PHE A 46 32.82 6.19 14.25
C PHE A 46 34.06 6.09 15.13
N GLU A 47 34.29 7.15 15.92
CA GLU A 47 35.16 7.10 17.09
C GLU A 47 34.45 6.19 18.11
N VAL A 48 35.03 5.01 18.31
CA VAL A 48 34.56 4.01 19.26
C VAL A 48 34.75 4.57 20.66
N VAL A 49 33.68 5.10 21.26
CA VAL A 49 33.63 5.33 22.70
C VAL A 49 33.38 3.96 23.35
N ASP A 50 34.38 3.47 24.06
CA ASP A 50 34.32 2.25 24.88
C ASP A 50 33.27 2.40 25.99
N GLU A 51 32.05 1.92 25.73
CA GLU A 51 31.05 1.70 26.77
C GLU A 51 30.95 0.19 27.07
N PRO A 52 31.17 -0.24 28.31
CA PRO A 52 31.27 -1.66 28.66
C PRO A 52 29.91 -2.38 28.52
N PRO A 53 29.87 -3.59 27.95
CA PRO A 53 28.62 -4.28 27.63
C PRO A 53 27.92 -4.82 28.88
N SER A 54 26.70 -4.34 29.12
CA SER A 54 25.73 -4.96 30.03
C SER A 54 25.03 -6.11 29.32
N VAL A 55 25.36 -7.33 29.73
CA VAL A 55 24.87 -8.59 29.18
C VAL A 55 23.45 -8.85 29.68
N ALA A 56 22.47 -8.91 28.77
CA ALA A 56 21.15 -9.49 29.04
C ALA A 56 20.99 -10.82 28.25
N PRO A 57 20.38 -11.87 28.84
CA PRO A 57 20.34 -13.21 28.25
C PRO A 57 19.43 -13.27 27.02
N VAL A 58 19.97 -13.79 25.90
CA VAL A 58 19.22 -14.11 24.68
C VAL A 58 18.52 -15.45 24.88
N GLU A 59 17.19 -15.42 24.89
CA GLU A 59 16.35 -16.63 24.94
C GLU A 59 16.31 -17.29 23.55
N GLU A 60 16.75 -18.55 23.54
CA GLU A 60 17.01 -19.42 22.40
C GLU A 60 15.70 -19.95 21.78
N LYS A 61 15.33 -19.46 20.60
CA LYS A 61 14.18 -19.98 19.86
C LYS A 61 14.61 -21.09 18.89
N ARG A 62 14.34 -22.32 19.34
CA ARG A 62 14.41 -23.60 18.61
C ARG A 62 14.02 -23.51 17.13
N SER A 63 14.90 -24.07 16.30
CA SER A 63 14.66 -24.45 14.91
C SER A 63 13.74 -25.67 14.79
N VAL A 64 12.77 -25.61 13.88
CA VAL A 64 11.97 -26.77 13.44
C VAL A 64 12.56 -27.31 12.13
N PRO A 65 12.77 -28.63 11.96
CA PRO A 65 13.25 -29.23 10.72
C PRO A 65 12.11 -29.32 9.69
N THR A 66 12.38 -28.91 8.45
CA THR A 66 11.49 -29.20 7.31
C THR A 66 12.05 -30.39 6.53
N ALA A 67 11.20 -31.40 6.35
CA ALA A 67 11.47 -32.69 5.73
C ALA A 67 11.76 -32.61 4.22
N PRO A 68 12.42 -33.63 3.65
CA PRO A 68 12.64 -33.76 2.21
C PRO A 68 11.40 -34.31 1.51
N GLN A 69 11.06 -33.75 0.34
CA GLN A 69 10.14 -34.38 -0.61
C GLN A 69 10.89 -34.83 -1.85
N ASP A 70 11.01 -36.15 -1.93
CA ASP A 70 11.29 -36.91 -3.13
C ASP A 70 10.16 -36.71 -4.16
N SER A 71 10.52 -36.44 -5.40
CA SER A 71 9.73 -36.90 -6.55
C SER A 71 10.68 -37.30 -7.67
N GLU A 72 10.86 -38.62 -7.74
CA GLU A 72 11.44 -39.37 -8.84
C GLU A 72 10.60 -39.28 -10.12
N SER A 73 11.20 -39.72 -11.22
CA SER A 73 10.56 -40.23 -12.46
C SER A 73 10.05 -39.15 -13.44
N SER A 74 10.44 -39.10 -14.71
CA SER A 74 10.67 -40.24 -15.61
C SER A 74 11.72 -39.94 -16.67
N SER A 75 12.67 -40.85 -16.76
CA SER A 75 13.48 -41.15 -17.93
C SER A 75 12.60 -41.61 -19.10
N SER A 76 12.90 -41.14 -20.30
CA SER A 76 12.76 -41.99 -21.48
C SER A 76 13.91 -41.74 -22.46
N SER A 77 14.48 -42.85 -22.82
CA SER A 77 15.77 -43.11 -23.45
C SER A 77 15.68 -43.26 -24.97
N ALA A 78 16.86 -43.34 -25.58
CA ALA A 78 17.16 -44.12 -26.80
C ALA A 78 16.70 -43.48 -28.12
N SER A 79 17.64 -42.89 -28.87
CA SER A 79 18.55 -43.54 -29.83
C SER A 79 17.92 -43.70 -31.21
N SER A 80 18.54 -43.09 -32.22
CA SER A 80 18.82 -43.73 -33.51
C SER A 80 19.55 -42.75 -34.41
N ALA A 81 20.83 -43.05 -34.62
CA ALA A 81 21.63 -42.49 -35.69
C ALA A 81 21.14 -43.05 -37.04
N ARG A 82 20.71 -42.17 -37.96
CA ARG A 82 20.68 -42.53 -39.38
C ARG A 82 21.06 -41.33 -40.26
N ARG A 83 22.35 -41.29 -40.59
CA ARG A 83 22.91 -40.55 -41.74
C ARG A 83 22.14 -40.96 -43.00
N THR A 84 21.45 -40.02 -43.63
CA THR A 84 21.22 -40.07 -45.08
C THR A 84 21.40 -38.67 -45.68
N LYS A 85 22.40 -38.55 -46.56
CA LYS A 85 22.56 -37.42 -47.48
C LYS A 85 21.43 -37.51 -48.51
N LYS A 86 20.52 -36.53 -48.58
CA LYS A 86 19.69 -36.37 -49.79
C LYS A 86 19.21 -34.94 -50.00
N HIS A 87 19.73 -34.38 -51.09
CA HIS A 87 19.20 -33.34 -51.96
C HIS A 87 18.39 -32.18 -51.37
N ARG A 88 19.06 -31.03 -51.38
CA ARG A 88 18.53 -29.67 -51.38
C ARG A 88 17.55 -29.49 -52.55
N LYS A 89 16.25 -29.64 -52.30
CA LYS A 89 15.19 -29.05 -53.15
C LYS A 89 14.67 -27.81 -52.44
N ARG A 90 14.64 -26.69 -53.15
CA ARG A 90 13.96 -25.46 -52.75
C ARG A 90 12.47 -25.79 -52.55
N THR A 91 12.09 -26.17 -51.33
CA THR A 91 10.69 -26.26 -50.91
C THR A 91 10.24 -24.84 -50.59
N GLY A 92 9.45 -24.27 -51.50
CA GLY A 92 8.68 -23.07 -51.21
C GLY A 92 7.86 -23.34 -49.97
N ILE A 93 8.08 -22.53 -48.93
CA ILE A 93 7.37 -22.60 -47.66
C ILE A 93 5.93 -22.19 -47.96
N GLN A 94 5.08 -23.15 -48.30
CA GLN A 94 3.64 -22.96 -48.22
C GLN A 94 3.30 -22.93 -46.73
N VAL A 95 3.40 -21.72 -46.15
CA VAL A 95 2.99 -21.47 -44.77
C VAL A 95 1.52 -21.86 -44.67
N ASN A 96 1.25 -22.91 -43.92
CA ASN A 96 -0.10 -23.38 -43.68
C ASN A 96 -0.82 -22.31 -42.86
N TRP A 97 -1.75 -21.59 -43.49
CA TRP A 97 -2.41 -20.39 -42.95
C TRP A 97 -3.06 -20.64 -41.57
N THR A 98 -3.45 -21.89 -41.31
CA THR A 98 -3.97 -22.36 -40.02
C THR A 98 -3.00 -22.18 -38.86
N VAL A 99 -1.69 -22.35 -39.10
CA VAL A 99 -0.64 -22.15 -38.08
C VAL A 99 -0.44 -20.66 -37.78
N VAL A 100 -0.61 -19.80 -38.79
CA VAL A 100 -0.49 -18.34 -38.59
C VAL A 100 -1.68 -17.82 -37.77
N ILE A 101 -2.90 -18.27 -38.09
CA ILE A 101 -4.10 -17.89 -37.34
C ILE A 101 -4.03 -18.37 -35.89
N SER A 102 -3.57 -19.60 -35.64
CA SER A 102 -3.48 -20.13 -34.27
C SER A 102 -2.47 -19.35 -33.41
N VAL A 103 -1.33 -18.96 -33.97
CA VAL A 103 -0.33 -18.14 -33.28
C VAL A 103 -0.89 -16.73 -32.99
N ILE A 104 -1.59 -16.11 -33.95
CA ILE A 104 -2.20 -14.79 -33.74
C ILE A 104 -3.25 -14.85 -32.62
N LEU A 105 -4.14 -15.85 -32.62
CA LEU A 105 -5.14 -16.03 -31.56
C LEU A 105 -4.50 -16.27 -30.19
N ALA A 106 -3.43 -17.05 -30.11
CA ALA A 106 -2.71 -17.30 -28.86
C ALA A 106 -2.06 -16.01 -28.31
N VAL A 107 -1.43 -15.21 -29.18
CA VAL A 107 -0.83 -13.92 -28.79
C VAL A 107 -1.91 -12.92 -28.38
N PHE A 108 -3.02 -12.85 -29.11
CA PHE A 108 -4.14 -11.98 -28.76
C PHE A 108 -4.74 -12.39 -27.41
N GLY A 109 -5.01 -13.68 -27.20
CA GLY A 109 -5.51 -14.21 -25.94
C GLY A 109 -4.58 -13.93 -24.76
N ALA A 110 -3.27 -14.12 -24.93
CA ALA A 110 -2.29 -13.79 -23.90
C ALA A 110 -2.24 -12.28 -23.61
N SER A 111 -2.30 -11.43 -24.65
CA SER A 111 -2.28 -9.98 -24.49
C SER A 111 -3.52 -9.46 -23.76
N VAL A 112 -4.71 -9.99 -24.10
CA VAL A 112 -5.97 -9.65 -23.43
C VAL A 112 -5.95 -10.17 -21.99
N GLY A 113 -5.46 -11.39 -21.76
CA GLY A 113 -5.32 -11.95 -20.42
C GLY A 113 -4.39 -11.13 -19.53
N ILE A 114 -3.23 -10.72 -20.05
CA ILE A 114 -2.28 -9.85 -19.34
C ILE A 114 -2.90 -8.47 -19.09
N TYR A 115 -3.58 -7.88 -20.08
CA TYR A 115 -4.26 -6.59 -19.91
C TYR A 115 -5.34 -6.66 -18.82
N LEU A 116 -6.21 -7.68 -18.84
CA LEU A 116 -7.22 -7.89 -17.81
C LEU A 116 -6.58 -8.13 -16.44
N LEU A 117 -5.48 -8.87 -16.37
CA LEU A 117 -4.72 -9.09 -15.14
C LEU A 117 -4.12 -7.78 -14.61
N PHE A 118 -3.56 -6.92 -15.46
CA PHE A 118 -3.08 -5.59 -15.07
C PHE A 118 -4.21 -4.65 -14.65
N VAL A 119 -5.37 -4.71 -15.30
CA VAL A 119 -6.57 -3.95 -14.89
C VAL A 119 -7.06 -4.45 -13.52
N PHE A 120 -7.14 -5.77 -13.31
CA PHE A 120 -7.53 -6.35 -12.02
C PHE A 120 -6.51 -6.07 -10.90
N LEU A 121 -5.20 -6.21 -11.15
CA LEU A 121 -4.18 -5.89 -10.15
C LEU A 121 -4.02 -4.39 -9.91
N GLY A 122 -4.19 -3.56 -10.94
CA GLY A 122 -4.10 -2.10 -10.84
C GLY A 122 -5.28 -1.50 -10.07
N LEU A 123 -6.50 -2.00 -10.28
CA LEU A 123 -7.70 -1.56 -9.57
C LEU A 123 -7.75 -2.06 -8.11
N ALA A 124 -7.26 -3.27 -7.83
CA ALA A 124 -7.15 -3.77 -6.46
C ALA A 124 -6.20 -2.91 -5.58
N GLY A 125 -5.23 -2.22 -6.21
CA GLY A 125 -4.30 -1.33 -5.53
C GLY A 125 -4.97 -0.09 -4.94
N THR A 126 -5.88 0.57 -5.68
CA THR A 126 -6.34 1.93 -5.32
C THR A 126 -7.31 1.97 -4.14
N ALA A 127 -8.12 0.94 -3.94
CA ALA A 127 -9.03 0.89 -2.80
C ALA A 127 -8.33 0.49 -1.51
N SER A 128 -7.40 -0.47 -1.56
CA SER A 128 -6.66 -0.87 -0.36
C SER A 128 -5.83 0.28 0.21
N THR A 129 -5.23 1.11 -0.65
CA THR A 129 -4.55 2.34 -0.23
C THR A 129 -5.52 3.37 0.35
N ALA A 130 -6.74 3.49 -0.19
CA ALA A 130 -7.75 4.42 0.30
C ALA A 130 -8.16 4.10 1.75
N PHE A 131 -8.50 2.84 2.02
CA PHE A 131 -8.91 2.42 3.36
C PHE A 131 -7.75 2.40 4.36
N ALA A 132 -6.53 2.11 3.90
CA ALA A 132 -5.33 2.27 4.73
C ALA A 132 -5.14 3.74 5.15
N GLU A 133 -5.25 4.68 4.20
CA GLU A 133 -5.15 6.11 4.49
C GLU A 133 -6.25 6.58 5.46
N LEU A 134 -7.49 6.11 5.28
CA LEU A 134 -8.58 6.42 6.21
C LEU A 134 -8.31 5.89 7.63
N ALA A 135 -7.81 4.66 7.75
CA ALA A 135 -7.46 4.08 9.03
C ALA A 135 -6.36 4.91 9.72
N ASP A 136 -5.33 5.30 8.98
CA ASP A 136 -4.24 6.13 9.51
C ASP A 136 -4.72 7.52 9.95
N ILE A 137 -5.64 8.15 9.20
CA ILE A 137 -6.24 9.44 9.58
C ILE A 137 -7.00 9.32 10.91
N LEU A 138 -7.83 8.27 11.07
CA LEU A 138 -8.62 8.05 12.29
C LEU A 138 -7.74 7.71 13.49
N GLU A 139 -6.68 6.92 13.28
CA GLU A 139 -5.74 6.52 14.33
C GLU A 139 -4.94 7.73 14.84
N ASN A 140 -4.41 8.55 13.94
CA ASN A 140 -3.71 9.79 14.30
C ASN A 140 -4.63 10.80 15.00
N ALA A 141 -5.89 10.93 14.54
CA ALA A 141 -6.86 11.80 15.19
C ALA A 141 -7.23 11.31 16.60
N ALA A 142 -7.36 9.99 16.80
CA ALA A 142 -7.59 9.42 18.13
C ALA A 142 -6.41 9.74 19.07
N SER A 143 -5.17 9.59 18.62
CA SER A 143 -3.98 9.97 19.40
C SER A 143 -3.94 11.47 19.72
N ALA A 144 -4.28 12.35 18.77
CA ALA A 144 -4.35 13.78 19.02
C ALA A 144 -5.40 14.12 20.09
N LEU A 145 -6.57 13.49 20.05
CA LEU A 145 -7.63 13.67 21.06
C LEU A 145 -7.22 13.14 22.45
N GLU A 146 -6.48 12.02 22.50
CA GLU A 146 -5.92 11.50 23.75
C GLU A 146 -4.88 12.50 24.34
N ASN A 147 -3.98 13.04 23.51
CA ASN A 147 -2.99 14.03 23.92
C ASN A 147 -3.61 15.35 24.40
N ALA A 148 -4.73 15.77 23.80
CA ALA A 148 -5.44 16.99 24.19
C ALA A 148 -5.94 16.98 25.65
N ARG A 149 -5.97 15.81 26.31
CA ARG A 149 -6.29 15.69 27.74
C ARG A 149 -5.21 16.31 28.62
N HIS A 150 -3.97 16.39 28.15
CA HIS A 150 -2.87 17.00 28.88
C HIS A 150 -2.84 18.52 28.59
N PRO A 151 -2.95 19.40 29.62
CA PRO A 151 -3.03 20.85 29.41
C PRO A 151 -1.88 21.43 28.58
N GLN A 152 -0.67 20.90 28.73
CA GLN A 152 0.53 21.35 28.03
C GLN A 152 0.53 21.00 26.52
N GLN A 153 -0.21 19.98 26.12
CA GLN A 153 -0.24 19.47 24.74
C GLN A 153 -1.46 19.94 23.95
N ARG A 154 -2.39 20.69 24.56
CA ARG A 154 -3.67 21.08 23.94
C ARG A 154 -3.52 21.84 22.62
N SER A 155 -2.59 22.79 22.56
CA SER A 155 -2.37 23.60 21.36
C SER A 155 -1.76 22.79 20.20
N GLU A 156 -0.85 21.87 20.51
CA GLU A 156 -0.27 20.96 19.52
C GLU A 156 -1.29 19.93 19.04
N ALA A 157 -2.04 19.32 19.97
CA ALA A 157 -3.12 18.40 19.67
C ALA A 157 -4.21 19.05 18.81
N ALA A 158 -4.55 20.33 19.06
CA ALA A 158 -5.51 21.07 18.24
C ALA A 158 -5.02 21.21 16.78
N LYS A 159 -3.74 21.54 16.57
CA LYS A 159 -3.14 21.61 15.22
C LYS A 159 -3.16 20.26 14.51
N GLN A 160 -2.75 19.19 15.21
CA GLN A 160 -2.76 17.83 14.66
C GLN A 160 -4.17 17.39 14.28
N LEU A 161 -5.17 17.70 15.11
CA LEU A 161 -6.57 17.36 14.86
C LEU A 161 -7.14 18.12 13.65
N ASP A 162 -6.82 19.41 13.52
CA ASP A 162 -7.24 20.22 12.37
C ASP A 162 -6.61 19.72 11.06
N GLU A 163 -5.32 19.34 11.10
CA GLU A 163 -4.64 18.70 9.97
C GLU A 163 -5.33 17.38 9.56
N GLN A 164 -5.66 16.52 10.54
CA GLN A 164 -6.37 15.27 10.26
C GLN A 164 -7.78 15.53 9.72
N ALA A 165 -8.50 16.54 10.21
CA ALA A 165 -9.81 16.94 9.69
C ALA A 165 -9.73 17.38 8.21
N GLY A 166 -8.68 18.12 7.85
CA GLY A 166 -8.40 18.54 6.48
C GLY A 166 -8.03 17.35 5.56
N ARG A 167 -7.24 16.39 6.06
CA ARG A 167 -6.95 15.13 5.35
C ARG A 167 -8.21 14.31 5.14
N LEU A 168 -9.04 14.13 6.17
CA LEU A 168 -10.30 13.39 6.08
C LEU A 168 -11.25 14.02 5.05
N SER A 169 -11.37 15.34 5.06
CA SER A 169 -12.22 16.06 4.10
C SER A 169 -11.77 15.89 2.66
N ARG A 170 -10.44 15.96 2.40
CA ARG A 170 -9.87 15.69 1.06
C ARG A 170 -10.09 14.25 0.64
N TRP A 171 -9.92 13.30 1.55
CA TRP A 171 -10.19 11.89 1.31
C TRP A 171 -11.65 11.68 0.93
N VAL A 172 -12.60 12.21 1.71
CA VAL A 172 -14.04 12.09 1.43
C VAL A 172 -14.37 12.65 0.05
N ASN A 173 -13.88 13.84 -0.30
CA ASN A 173 -14.13 14.42 -1.62
C ASN A 173 -13.51 13.59 -2.76
N THR A 174 -12.32 13.04 -2.57
CA THR A 174 -11.63 12.23 -3.59
C THR A 174 -12.34 10.91 -3.87
N TYR A 175 -12.93 10.30 -2.83
CA TYR A 175 -13.53 8.97 -2.93
C TYR A 175 -15.07 8.99 -3.04
N ARG A 176 -15.72 10.13 -2.75
CA ARG A 176 -17.18 10.31 -2.91
C ARG A 176 -17.65 10.00 -4.34
N ASP A 177 -16.91 10.43 -5.34
CA ASP A 177 -17.30 10.29 -6.74
C ASP A 177 -16.91 8.94 -7.36
N LYS A 178 -16.01 8.18 -6.70
CA LYS A 178 -15.50 6.89 -7.17
C LYS A 178 -16.33 5.68 -6.70
N GLN A 179 -17.61 5.91 -6.36
CA GLN A 179 -18.48 4.93 -5.69
C GLN A 179 -18.87 3.70 -6.54
N GLU A 180 -18.41 3.60 -7.79
CA GLU A 180 -18.81 2.54 -8.75
C GLU A 180 -18.24 1.14 -8.45
N GLN A 181 -17.41 0.94 -7.42
CA GLN A 181 -16.78 -0.36 -7.15
C GLN A 181 -17.18 -0.97 -5.79
N GLN A 182 -18.47 -1.27 -5.63
CA GLN A 182 -19.02 -1.95 -4.44
C GLN A 182 -18.24 -3.21 -4.02
N VAL A 183 -17.88 -4.07 -4.98
CA VAL A 183 -17.15 -5.32 -4.70
C VAL A 183 -15.78 -5.05 -4.05
N VAL A 184 -15.09 -4.00 -4.48
CA VAL A 184 -13.78 -3.63 -3.94
C VAL A 184 -13.92 -2.97 -2.57
N ILE A 185 -14.98 -2.18 -2.39
CA ILE A 185 -15.35 -1.60 -1.09
C ILE A 185 -15.60 -2.70 -0.06
N GLU A 186 -16.37 -3.74 -0.40
CA GLU A 186 -16.63 -4.87 0.52
C GLU A 186 -15.36 -5.63 0.89
N ALA A 187 -14.50 -5.93 -0.10
CA ALA A 187 -13.23 -6.61 0.17
C ALA A 187 -12.32 -5.78 1.08
N ALA A 188 -12.26 -4.47 0.88
CA ALA A 188 -11.48 -3.57 1.72
C ALA A 188 -12.12 -3.37 3.11
N GLN A 189 -13.45 -3.31 3.21
CA GLN A 189 -14.17 -3.30 4.49
C GLN A 189 -13.89 -4.55 5.31
N ARG A 190 -13.82 -5.75 4.70
CA ARG A 190 -13.43 -6.96 5.44
C ARG A 190 -12.02 -6.89 5.99
N ARG A 191 -11.09 -6.24 5.28
CA ARG A 191 -9.67 -6.16 5.67
C ARG A 191 -9.38 -5.05 6.68
N TYR A 192 -10.04 -3.89 6.55
CA TYR A 192 -9.76 -2.70 7.34
C TYR A 192 -10.88 -2.32 8.31
N GLY A 193 -12.07 -2.92 8.18
CA GLY A 193 -13.26 -2.57 8.94
C GLY A 193 -13.05 -2.65 10.45
N GLU A 194 -12.39 -3.71 10.94
CA GLU A 194 -12.11 -3.84 12.37
C GLU A 194 -11.16 -2.74 12.88
N ARG A 195 -10.12 -2.40 12.11
CA ARG A 195 -9.19 -1.30 12.47
C ARG A 195 -9.91 0.04 12.48
N ILE A 196 -10.67 0.34 11.43
CA ILE A 196 -11.44 1.58 11.30
C ILE A 196 -12.47 1.70 12.42
N GLN A 197 -13.19 0.62 12.74
CA GLN A 197 -14.18 0.59 13.80
C GLN A 197 -13.54 0.83 15.18
N LYS A 198 -12.41 0.18 15.48
CA LYS A 198 -11.67 0.41 16.73
C LYS A 198 -11.16 1.85 16.83
N ALA A 199 -10.61 2.41 15.76
CA ALA A 199 -10.14 3.80 15.73
C ALA A 199 -11.30 4.81 15.88
N ALA A 200 -12.44 4.55 15.22
CA ALA A 200 -13.64 5.35 15.35
C ALA A 200 -14.23 5.29 16.78
N GLN A 201 -14.25 4.11 17.40
CA GLN A 201 -14.70 3.96 18.78
C GLN A 201 -13.78 4.69 19.77
N ARG A 202 -12.45 4.56 19.61
CA ARG A 202 -11.47 5.27 20.43
C ARG A 202 -11.62 6.79 20.30
N SER A 203 -11.68 7.31 19.08
CA SER A 203 -11.87 8.75 18.84
C SER A 203 -13.20 9.25 19.39
N GLY A 204 -14.29 8.47 19.28
CA GLY A 204 -15.59 8.81 19.86
C GLY A 204 -15.56 8.90 21.40
N VAL A 205 -14.94 7.93 22.07
CA VAL A 205 -14.75 7.96 23.53
C VAL A 205 -13.88 9.14 23.95
N ALA A 206 -12.78 9.39 23.25
CA ALA A 206 -11.88 10.51 23.53
C ALA A 206 -12.59 11.87 23.37
N LEU A 207 -13.38 12.05 22.31
CA LEU A 207 -14.21 13.25 22.11
C LEU A 207 -15.23 13.45 23.24
N GLN A 208 -15.92 12.38 23.64
CA GLN A 208 -16.90 12.45 24.72
C GLN A 208 -16.24 12.86 26.04
N GLN A 209 -15.07 12.29 26.34
CA GLN A 209 -14.29 12.64 27.52
C GLN A 209 -13.77 14.08 27.46
N LEU A 210 -13.30 14.54 26.30
CA LEU A 210 -12.84 15.92 26.10
C LEU A 210 -13.97 16.93 26.31
N ARG A 211 -15.18 16.62 25.84
CA ARG A 211 -16.38 17.46 26.06
C ARG A 211 -16.78 17.56 27.54
N GLN A 212 -16.53 16.50 28.32
CA GLN A 212 -16.78 16.50 29.77
C GLN A 212 -15.75 17.35 30.53
N ASP A 213 -14.54 17.55 29.98
CA ASP A 213 -13.53 18.43 30.55
C ASP A 213 -13.83 19.90 30.18
N GLN A 214 -14.58 20.59 31.04
CA GLN A 214 -14.88 22.02 30.87
C GLN A 214 -13.62 22.90 30.78
N ALA A 215 -12.51 22.51 31.40
CA ALA A 215 -11.27 23.28 31.34
C ALA A 215 -10.58 23.14 29.97
N ALA A 216 -10.69 21.98 29.32
CA ALA A 216 -10.23 21.79 27.94
C ALA A 216 -11.05 22.62 26.95
N MET A 217 -12.38 22.62 27.10
CA MET A 217 -13.28 23.32 26.18
C MET A 217 -13.24 24.86 26.28
N LYS A 218 -12.54 25.42 27.28
CA LYS A 218 -12.27 26.87 27.35
C LYS A 218 -11.21 27.33 26.34
N ASP A 219 -10.41 26.42 25.79
CA ASP A 219 -9.45 26.75 24.75
C ASP A 219 -10.18 26.91 23.39
N PRO A 220 -10.21 28.11 22.80
CA PRO A 220 -10.93 28.36 21.55
C PRO A 220 -10.32 27.61 20.37
N GLN A 221 -9.01 27.34 20.37
CA GLN A 221 -8.35 26.60 19.29
C GLN A 221 -8.78 25.13 19.31
N LEU A 222 -8.78 24.53 20.50
CA LEU A 222 -9.22 23.15 20.68
C LEU A 222 -10.70 22.99 20.33
N GLN A 223 -11.56 23.92 20.76
CA GLN A 223 -12.97 23.92 20.43
C GLN A 223 -13.21 24.00 18.91
N ALA A 224 -12.48 24.87 18.20
CA ALA A 224 -12.56 24.99 16.75
C ALA A 224 -12.09 23.71 16.03
N ALA A 225 -10.97 23.12 16.48
CA ALA A 225 -10.43 21.89 15.92
C ALA A 225 -11.40 20.70 16.11
N VAL A 226 -12.00 20.56 17.30
CA VAL A 226 -13.03 19.54 17.58
C VAL A 226 -14.25 19.74 16.67
N ALA A 227 -14.73 20.97 16.52
CA ALA A 227 -15.86 21.26 15.63
C ALA A 227 -15.54 20.96 14.15
N ASN A 228 -14.31 21.23 13.69
CA ASN A 228 -13.85 20.88 12.35
C ASN A 228 -13.80 19.37 12.15
N TRP A 229 -13.26 18.63 13.13
CA TRP A 229 -13.21 17.19 13.12
C TRP A 229 -14.60 16.53 13.10
N GLU A 230 -15.53 17.02 13.92
CA GLU A 230 -16.91 16.52 13.94
C GLU A 230 -17.65 16.78 12.63
N ARG A 231 -17.45 17.95 12.00
CA ARG A 231 -17.97 18.22 10.65
C ARG A 231 -17.38 17.25 9.62
N ALA A 232 -16.08 16.97 9.69
CA ALA A 232 -15.43 16.01 8.78
C ALA A 232 -15.98 14.58 8.97
N LEU A 233 -16.20 14.14 10.21
CA LEU A 233 -16.85 12.85 10.51
C LEU A 233 -18.30 12.79 10.02
N GLY A 234 -19.07 13.87 10.19
CA GLY A 234 -20.44 13.96 9.67
C GLY A 234 -20.49 13.81 8.14
N ASN A 235 -19.55 14.43 7.44
CA ASN A 235 -19.40 14.30 5.99
C ASN A 235 -19.01 12.87 5.56
N LEU A 236 -18.19 12.18 6.36
CA LEU A 236 -17.86 10.77 6.14
C LEU A 236 -19.10 9.88 6.29
N GLY A 237 -19.89 10.08 7.35
CA GLY A 237 -21.13 9.33 7.57
C GLY A 237 -22.14 9.50 6.45
N ALA A 238 -22.34 10.74 5.98
CA ALA A 238 -23.21 11.03 4.84
C ALA A 238 -22.72 10.40 3.51
N ALA A 239 -21.40 10.24 3.34
CA ALA A 239 -20.82 9.58 2.18
C ALA A 239 -20.84 8.04 2.28
N ALA A 240 -20.78 7.51 3.50
CA ALA A 240 -20.73 6.08 3.78
C ALA A 240 -22.11 5.41 3.78
N ASP A 241 -23.19 6.16 4.01
CA ASP A 241 -24.56 5.64 3.93
C ASP A 241 -24.98 5.42 2.46
N PRO A 242 -25.00 4.17 1.96
CA PRO A 242 -25.37 3.89 0.57
C PRO A 242 -26.86 4.19 0.32
N LEU A 243 -27.68 4.19 1.38
CA LEU A 243 -29.11 4.44 1.33
C LEU A 243 -29.46 5.93 1.37
N ALA A 244 -28.52 6.81 1.74
CA ALA A 244 -28.73 8.25 1.71
C ALA A 244 -29.00 8.76 0.28
N LYS A 245 -28.44 8.12 -0.75
CA LYS A 245 -28.72 8.44 -2.16
C LYS A 245 -30.13 8.01 -2.62
N PHE A 246 -30.77 7.08 -1.90
CA PHE A 246 -32.12 6.59 -2.19
C PHE A 246 -33.20 7.20 -1.29
N ARG A 247 -32.83 7.94 -0.25
CA ARG A 247 -33.76 8.77 0.51
C ARG A 247 -34.22 9.92 -0.37
N ASN A 248 -35.39 9.73 -0.97
CA ASN A 248 -36.06 10.69 -1.85
C ASN A 248 -36.14 12.07 -1.18
N PRO A 249 -35.62 13.15 -1.79
CA PRO A 249 -35.59 14.49 -1.19
C PRO A 249 -36.98 15.07 -0.90
N ARG A 250 -38.05 14.44 -1.39
CA ARG A 250 -39.45 14.84 -1.13
C ARG A 250 -40.03 14.40 0.22
N MET A 251 -39.29 13.68 1.06
CA MET A 251 -39.77 13.23 2.38
C MET A 251 -39.17 14.02 3.57
N ARG A 252 -38.77 15.28 3.37
CA ARG A 252 -38.39 16.21 4.45
C ARG A 252 -39.33 17.40 4.50
#